data_AF-A0A2D4MVY2-F1
#
_entry.id   AF-A0A2D4MVY2-F1
#
_cell.length_a   1.000
_cell.length_b   1.000
_cell.length_c   1.000
_cell.angle_alpha   90.00
_cell.angle_beta   90.00
_cell.angle_gamma   90.00
#
_symmetry.space_group_name_H-M   'P 1'
#
loop_
_entity.id
_entity.type
_entity.pdbx_description
1 polymer ?
#
loop_
_entity_poly.entity_id
_entity_poly.type
_entity_poly.pdbx_seq_one_letter_code
_entity_poly.pdbx_strand_id
1 'polypeptide(L)'
;CYKCKKAYFGGEARCDAEAGQGDDYDPRELICGACSDVSRAQMCPKHGTDFLEYKCRYCCSVAVFFCFGTTHFCNACHDDFQRMTSVPKEELPHCPAGPKSKQLEGAECPLHVVHPPTGEEFALGCGVCRNAHTF
;
A
#
# COMPACT_ATOMS: atom_id res chain seq x y z
N CYS A 1 9.41 9.99 -3.82
CA CYS A 1 10.00 9.45 -2.56
C CYS A 1 10.83 10.52 -1.88
N TYR A 2 10.57 10.82 -0.62
CA TYR A 2 11.30 11.84 0.13
C TYR A 2 12.78 11.52 0.35
N LYS A 3 13.11 10.24 0.59
CA LYS A 3 14.48 9.79 0.89
C LYS A 3 15.39 9.80 -0.35
N CYS A 4 15.02 9.07 -1.41
CA CYS A 4 15.88 8.90 -2.59
C CYS A 4 15.57 9.88 -3.73
N LYS A 5 14.54 10.73 -3.59
CA LYS A 5 14.08 11.70 -4.60
C LYS A 5 13.60 11.11 -5.93
N LYS A 6 13.56 9.78 -6.08
CA LYS A 6 12.94 9.10 -7.22
C LYS A 6 11.41 9.13 -7.14
N ALA A 7 10.76 9.21 -8.29
CA ALA A 7 9.33 8.89 -8.43
C ALA A 7 9.11 7.39 -8.16
N TYR A 8 7.93 7.02 -7.68
CA TYR A 8 7.52 5.63 -7.45
C TYR A 8 6.02 5.50 -7.68
N PHE A 9 5.56 4.28 -7.95
CA PHE A 9 4.14 4.00 -8.15
C PHE A 9 3.38 4.05 -6.83
N GLY A 10 2.27 4.79 -6.80
CA GLY A 10 1.42 4.99 -5.63
C GLY A 10 0.02 4.39 -5.78
N GLY A 11 -0.13 3.32 -6.57
CA GLY A 11 -1.45 2.78 -6.90
C GLY A 11 -2.15 3.55 -8.02
N GLU A 12 -3.29 3.03 -8.45
CA GLU A 12 -4.09 3.63 -9.50
C GLU A 12 -4.82 4.88 -8.99
N ALA A 13 -4.76 5.96 -9.77
CA ALA A 13 -5.57 7.14 -9.52
C ALA A 13 -7.04 6.78 -9.79
N ARG A 14 -7.85 6.71 -8.74
CA ARG A 14 -9.30 6.79 -8.91
C ARG A 14 -9.65 8.27 -9.04
N CYS A 15 -10.16 8.66 -10.20
CA CYS A 15 -10.72 10.00 -10.43
C CYS A 15 -12.00 10.18 -9.61
N ASP A 16 -11.89 10.14 -8.29
CA ASP A 16 -12.93 10.64 -7.41
C ASP A 16 -12.88 12.17 -7.53
N ALA A 17 -14.01 12.79 -7.87
CA ALA A 17 -14.14 14.25 -7.97
C ALA A 17 -13.83 14.98 -6.65
N GLU A 18 -13.61 14.22 -5.57
CA GLU A 18 -13.23 14.66 -4.22
C GLU A 18 -11.71 14.58 -3.98
N ALA A 19 -10.90 14.06 -4.92
CA ALA A 19 -9.43 14.01 -4.86
C ALA A 19 -8.77 15.41 -5.03
N GLY A 20 -9.52 16.47 -4.73
CA GLY A 20 -9.09 17.86 -4.68
C GLY A 20 -9.07 18.45 -3.27
N GLN A 21 -9.25 17.64 -2.22
CA GLN A 21 -9.12 18.10 -0.83
C GLN A 21 -7.74 17.79 -0.25
N GLY A 22 -6.85 18.76 -0.35
CA GLY A 22 -5.80 19.01 0.66
C GLY A 22 -4.39 18.58 0.27
N ASP A 23 -3.59 19.55 -0.16
CA ASP A 23 -2.12 19.54 -0.15
C ASP A 23 -1.50 19.42 1.28
N ASP A 24 -2.23 18.87 2.26
CA ASP A 24 -1.86 18.85 3.67
C ASP A 24 -1.42 17.45 4.13
N TYR A 25 -0.50 16.86 3.37
CA TYR A 25 0.20 15.64 3.75
C TYR A 25 1.67 15.97 4.08
N ASP A 26 2.29 15.22 4.99
CA ASP A 26 3.72 15.38 5.25
C ASP A 26 4.53 14.73 4.11
N PRO A 27 5.30 15.50 3.31
CA PRO A 27 6.08 14.93 2.22
C PRO A 27 7.09 13.89 2.70
N ARG A 28 7.50 13.93 3.98
CA ARG A 28 8.43 12.97 4.60
C ARG A 28 7.86 11.57 4.70
N GLU A 29 6.54 11.42 4.66
CA GLU A 29 5.83 10.14 4.72
C GLU A 29 5.70 9.49 3.33
N LEU A 30 5.98 10.22 2.25
CA LEU A 30 5.98 9.67 0.88
C LEU A 30 7.29 8.93 0.59
N ILE A 31 7.39 7.68 1.04
CA ILE A 31 8.57 6.82 0.89
C ILE A 31 8.26 5.65 -0.06
N CYS A 32 9.12 5.41 -1.05
CA CYS A 32 8.99 4.25 -1.93
C CYS A 32 9.35 2.95 -1.21
N GLY A 33 8.86 1.81 -1.69
CA GLY A 33 9.08 0.50 -1.06
C GLY A 33 10.55 0.16 -0.83
N ALA A 34 11.47 0.56 -1.72
CA ALA A 34 12.90 0.37 -1.53
C ALA A 34 13.46 1.11 -0.30
N CYS A 35 12.91 2.28 0.03
CA CYS A 35 13.36 3.13 1.13
C CYS A 35 12.57 2.90 2.44
N SER A 36 11.56 2.02 2.39
CA SER A 36 10.71 1.58 3.50
C SER A 36 10.64 0.05 3.60
N ASP A 37 11.67 -0.67 3.13
CA ASP A 37 11.71 -2.13 3.12
C ASP A 37 11.85 -2.72 4.54
N VAL A 38 10.73 -2.83 5.24
CA VAL A 38 10.63 -3.39 6.60
C VAL A 38 10.67 -4.91 6.62
N SER A 39 10.45 -5.57 5.47
CA SER A 39 10.40 -7.03 5.37
C SER A 39 11.66 -7.66 4.79
N ARG A 40 12.66 -6.86 4.40
CA ARG A 40 13.84 -7.31 3.63
C ARG A 40 13.40 -8.12 2.40
N ALA A 41 12.53 -7.51 1.60
CA ALA A 41 11.91 -8.15 0.45
C ALA A 41 12.96 -8.74 -0.49
N GLN A 42 12.63 -9.89 -1.09
CA GLN A 42 13.50 -10.48 -2.10
C GLN A 42 13.68 -9.52 -3.27
N MET A 43 14.93 -9.28 -3.65
CA MET A 43 15.24 -8.40 -4.77
C MET A 43 14.76 -9.04 -6.08
N CYS A 44 14.12 -8.24 -6.94
CA CYS A 44 13.77 -8.69 -8.27
C CYS A 44 15.06 -8.94 -9.08
N PRO A 45 15.24 -10.10 -9.73
CA PRO A 45 16.42 -10.37 -10.54
C PRO A 45 16.62 -9.38 -11.70
N LYS A 46 15.52 -8.80 -12.20
CA LYS A 46 15.53 -7.86 -13.34
C LYS A 46 15.59 -6.39 -12.92
N HIS A 47 14.93 -6.04 -11.82
CA HIS A 47 14.67 -4.65 -11.46
C HIS A 47 15.13 -4.28 -10.05
N GLY A 48 15.85 -5.18 -9.35
CA GLY A 48 16.26 -4.99 -7.98
C GLY A 48 15.09 -4.59 -7.08
N THR A 49 15.18 -3.41 -6.46
CA THR A 49 14.15 -2.81 -5.63
C THR A 49 13.49 -1.58 -6.26
N ASP A 50 13.83 -1.21 -7.50
CA ASP A 50 13.36 0.04 -8.12
C ASP A 50 11.82 0.12 -8.22
N PHE A 51 11.17 -1.03 -8.43
CA PHE A 51 9.70 -1.15 -8.47
C PHE A 51 9.16 -1.97 -7.30
N LEU A 52 9.85 -1.98 -6.15
CA LEU A 52 9.36 -2.62 -4.95
C LEU A 52 8.14 -1.87 -4.43
N GLU A 53 7.02 -2.57 -4.37
CA GLU A 53 5.74 -2.08 -3.84
C GLU A 53 5.39 -2.80 -2.53
N TYR A 54 4.66 -2.09 -1.68
CA TYR A 54 4.06 -2.64 -0.47
C TYR A 54 2.54 -2.59 -0.56
N LYS A 55 1.91 -3.57 0.10
CA LYS A 55 0.48 -3.55 0.38
C LYS A 55 0.22 -2.57 1.52
N CYS A 56 -0.88 -1.83 1.45
CA CYS A 56 -1.42 -1.12 2.61
C CYS A 56 -1.70 -2.12 3.74
N ARG A 57 -1.20 -1.87 4.95
CA ARG A 57 -1.41 -2.77 6.10
C ARG A 57 -2.91 -3.06 6.32
N TYR A 58 -3.77 -2.07 6.06
CA TYR A 58 -5.19 -2.09 6.42
C TYR A 58 -6.16 -2.44 5.29
N CYS A 59 -5.70 -2.63 4.06
CA CYS A 59 -6.57 -3.07 2.95
C CYS A 59 -5.79 -3.70 1.79
N CYS A 60 -6.51 -4.22 0.80
CA CYS A 60 -5.96 -4.78 -0.45
C CYS A 60 -5.73 -3.67 -1.48
N SER A 61 -4.88 -2.70 -1.16
CA SER A 61 -4.44 -1.64 -2.08
C SER A 61 -2.93 -1.45 -2.00
N VAL A 62 -2.32 -0.90 -3.05
CA VAL A 62 -0.91 -0.50 -3.04
C VAL A 62 -0.72 0.67 -2.06
N ALA A 63 0.38 0.65 -1.32
CA ALA A 63 0.72 1.70 -0.38
C ALA A 63 1.34 2.92 -1.09
N VAL A 64 1.04 4.10 -0.54
CA VAL A 64 1.57 5.40 -0.97
C VAL A 64 2.42 6.00 0.13
N PHE A 65 1.93 5.93 1.36
CA PHE A 65 2.56 6.52 2.54
C PHE A 65 3.25 5.45 3.39
N PHE A 66 4.30 5.87 4.06
CA PHE A 66 5.01 5.10 5.08
C PHE A 66 5.16 5.96 6.34
N CYS A 67 4.36 5.65 7.34
CA CYS A 67 4.26 6.45 8.57
C CYS A 67 4.89 5.70 9.75
N PHE A 68 5.29 6.46 10.77
CA PHE A 68 5.79 5.94 12.06
C PHE A 68 7.00 4.98 11.93
N GLY A 69 7.72 5.04 10.80
CA GLY A 69 8.86 4.16 10.52
C GLY A 69 8.53 2.67 10.39
N THR A 70 7.26 2.28 10.34
CA THR A 70 6.84 0.88 10.44
C THR A 70 5.64 0.48 9.59
N THR A 71 4.83 1.44 9.13
CA THR A 71 3.48 1.13 8.65
C THR A 71 3.20 1.75 7.29
N HIS A 72 2.79 0.91 6.33
CA HIS A 72 2.40 1.31 4.99
C HIS A 72 0.89 1.58 4.86
N PHE A 73 0.51 2.70 4.24
CA PHE A 73 -0.88 3.11 4.01
C PHE A 73 -1.14 3.45 2.53
N CYS A 74 -2.31 3.10 2.01
CA CYS A 74 -2.87 3.76 0.81
C CYS A 74 -3.47 5.12 1.21
N ASN A 75 -3.73 6.01 0.24
CA ASN A 75 -4.29 7.34 0.49
C ASN A 75 -5.54 7.29 1.39
N ALA A 76 -6.56 6.52 1.01
CA ALA A 76 -7.81 6.48 1.76
C ALA A 76 -7.67 5.92 3.19
N CYS A 77 -6.71 5.02 3.45
CA CYS A 77 -6.44 4.56 4.82
C CYS A 77 -5.56 5.54 5.60
N HIS A 78 -4.73 6.32 4.92
CA HIS A 78 -3.91 7.38 5.51
C HIS A 78 -4.80 8.56 5.95
N ASP A 79 -5.79 8.95 5.14
CA ASP A 79 -6.76 10.02 5.51
C ASP A 79 -7.53 9.71 6.80
N ASP A 80 -7.68 8.43 7.15
CA ASP A 80 -8.39 7.94 8.35
C ASP A 80 -7.43 7.17 9.27
N PHE A 81 -6.14 7.52 9.28
CA PHE A 81 -5.09 6.73 9.96
C PHE A 81 -5.35 6.58 11.48
N GLN A 82 -5.93 7.60 12.12
CA GLN A 82 -6.22 7.58 13.56
C GLN A 82 -7.21 6.45 13.90
N ARG A 83 -8.31 6.36 13.15
CA ARG A 83 -9.27 5.26 13.28
C ARG A 83 -8.62 3.95 12.87
N MET A 84 -7.93 3.92 11.74
CA MET A 84 -7.37 2.68 11.19
C MET A 84 -6.35 2.01 12.11
N THR A 85 -5.54 2.80 12.80
CA THR A 85 -4.56 2.30 13.77
C THR A 85 -5.18 1.90 15.12
N SER A 86 -6.40 2.34 15.42
CA SER A 86 -7.13 1.98 16.65
C SER A 86 -7.97 0.70 16.54
N VAL A 87 -8.32 0.25 15.32
CA VAL A 87 -9.14 -0.96 15.13
C VAL A 87 -8.30 -2.20 15.49
N PRO A 88 -8.77 -3.08 16.40
CA PRO A 88 -8.10 -4.34 16.71
C PRO A 88 -7.90 -5.19 15.46
N LYS A 89 -6.79 -5.92 15.39
CA LYS A 89 -6.43 -6.70 14.19
C LYS A 89 -7.51 -7.71 13.81
N GLU A 90 -8.16 -8.29 14.80
CA GLU A 90 -9.20 -9.31 14.68
C GLU A 90 -10.51 -8.75 14.10
N GLU A 91 -10.70 -7.44 14.17
CA GLU A 91 -11.89 -6.73 13.65
C GLU A 91 -11.64 -6.12 12.26
N LEU A 92 -10.42 -6.23 11.73
CA LEU A 92 -10.11 -5.76 10.38
C LEU A 92 -10.78 -6.68 9.33
N PRO A 93 -11.21 -6.10 8.18
CA PRO A 93 -11.82 -6.89 7.11
C PRO A 93 -10.83 -7.93 6.58
N HIS A 94 -11.34 -9.11 6.24
CA HIS A 94 -10.55 -10.13 5.58
C HIS A 94 -10.43 -9.83 4.08
N CYS A 95 -9.45 -10.44 3.42
CA CYS A 95 -9.35 -10.38 1.97
C CYS A 95 -10.65 -10.92 1.34
N PRO A 96 -11.28 -10.20 0.37
CA PRO A 96 -10.88 -8.91 -0.18
C PRO A 96 -11.25 -7.71 0.71
N ALA A 97 -10.23 -6.95 1.13
CA ALA A 97 -10.40 -5.80 2.01
C ALA A 97 -10.29 -4.48 1.24
N GLY A 98 -11.28 -3.62 1.39
CA GLY A 98 -11.28 -2.26 0.88
C GLY A 98 -10.74 -1.25 1.90
N PRO A 99 -10.40 -0.02 1.47
CA PRO A 99 -9.94 1.03 2.39
C PRO A 99 -10.95 1.37 3.48
N LYS A 100 -10.49 2.03 4.56
CA LYS A 100 -11.31 2.52 5.69
C LYS A 100 -12.13 1.41 6.39
N SER A 101 -11.57 0.22 6.52
CA SER A 101 -12.19 -1.00 7.11
C SER A 101 -13.43 -1.50 6.35
N LYS A 102 -13.47 -1.36 5.02
CA LYS A 102 -14.58 -1.86 4.20
C LYS A 102 -14.35 -3.33 3.82
N GLN A 103 -15.27 -4.22 4.17
CA GLN A 103 -15.30 -5.56 3.59
C GLN A 103 -15.79 -5.48 2.14
N LEU A 104 -15.02 -6.00 1.18
CA LEU A 104 -15.47 -6.11 -0.21
C LEU A 104 -16.20 -7.44 -0.42
N GLU A 105 -17.05 -7.46 -1.44
CA GLU A 105 -17.73 -8.67 -1.89
C GLU A 105 -16.81 -9.53 -2.78
N GLY A 106 -17.11 -10.82 -2.86
CA GLY A 106 -16.36 -11.78 -3.65
C GLY A 106 -15.19 -12.43 -2.89
N ALA A 107 -14.42 -13.25 -3.62
CA ALA A 107 -13.31 -14.02 -3.06
C ALA A 107 -11.94 -13.61 -3.64
N GLU A 108 -11.93 -12.80 -4.70
CA GLU A 108 -10.70 -12.43 -5.40
C GLU A 108 -10.08 -11.16 -4.79
N CYS A 109 -8.79 -11.23 -4.46
CA CYS A 109 -8.04 -10.08 -3.97
C CYS A 109 -7.87 -9.03 -5.07
N PRO A 110 -8.17 -7.74 -4.82
CA PRO A 110 -7.91 -6.65 -5.77
C PRO A 110 -6.44 -6.52 -6.21
N LEU A 111 -5.50 -7.09 -5.47
CA LEU A 111 -4.06 -7.09 -5.80
C LEU A 111 -3.62 -8.38 -6.52
N HIS A 112 -4.56 -9.30 -6.79
CA HIS A 112 -4.37 -10.60 -7.43
C HIS A 112 -3.17 -11.38 -6.88
N VAL A 113 -2.99 -11.35 -5.55
CA VAL A 113 -1.89 -12.00 -4.84
C VAL A 113 -2.38 -12.63 -3.55
N VAL A 114 -1.75 -13.73 -3.15
CA VAL A 114 -1.93 -14.29 -1.81
C VAL A 114 -1.07 -13.49 -0.84
N HIS A 115 -1.69 -12.96 0.22
CA HIS A 115 -1.01 -12.14 1.22
C HIS A 115 -1.45 -12.53 2.65
N PRO A 116 -0.67 -12.16 3.68
CA PRO A 116 -1.04 -12.33 5.07
C PRO A 116 -2.36 -11.61 5.43
N PRO A 117 -2.97 -11.92 6.59
CA PRO A 117 -4.17 -11.23 7.06
C PRO A 117 -4.01 -9.70 7.08
N THR A 118 -5.12 -8.99 6.93
CA THR A 118 -5.16 -7.54 7.10
C THR A 118 -4.65 -7.16 8.50
N GLY A 119 -3.87 -6.10 8.59
CA GLY A 119 -3.14 -5.71 9.81
C GLY A 119 -1.65 -6.08 9.81
N GLU A 120 -1.17 -6.79 8.79
CA GLU A 120 0.24 -7.15 8.63
C GLU A 120 0.90 -6.45 7.44
N GLU A 121 2.19 -6.13 7.58
CA GLU A 121 3.02 -5.60 6.49
C GLU A 121 3.29 -6.67 5.45
N PHE A 122 3.21 -6.30 4.17
CA PHE A 122 3.49 -7.25 3.10
C PHE A 122 4.12 -6.56 1.90
N ALA A 123 5.34 -6.98 1.56
CA ALA A 123 5.98 -6.60 0.32
C ALA A 123 5.31 -7.35 -0.83
N LEU A 124 4.78 -6.60 -1.79
CA LEU A 124 4.21 -7.17 -3.01
C LEU A 124 5.32 -7.59 -3.99
N GLY A 125 6.53 -7.07 -3.84
CA GLY A 125 7.63 -7.29 -4.76
C GLY A 125 7.59 -6.32 -5.94
N CYS A 126 8.12 -6.74 -7.09
CA CYS A 126 8.24 -5.88 -8.27
C CYS A 126 6.89 -5.67 -8.96
N GLY A 127 6.36 -4.44 -8.90
CA GLY A 127 5.09 -4.07 -9.53
C GLY A 127 5.03 -4.33 -11.03
N VAL A 128 6.12 -4.01 -11.74
CA VAL A 128 6.23 -4.25 -13.20
C VAL A 128 6.13 -5.74 -13.53
N CYS A 129 6.84 -6.60 -12.80
CA CYS A 129 6.80 -8.05 -13.04
C CYS A 129 5.44 -8.65 -12.66
N ARG A 130 4.80 -8.16 -11.61
CA ARG A 130 3.46 -8.60 -11.20
C ARG A 130 2.40 -8.29 -12.25
N ASN A 131 2.46 -7.10 -12.84
CA ASN A 131 1.49 -6.64 -13.84
C ASN A 131 1.87 -7.04 -15.27
N ALA A 132 3.05 -7.62 -15.51
CA ALA A 132 3.46 -8.08 -16.84
C ALA A 132 2.57 -9.21 -17.40
N HIS A 133 1.77 -9.86 -16.55
CA HIS A 133 0.80 -10.88 -16.97
C HIS A 133 -0.58 -10.30 -17.36
N THR A 134 -0.78 -8.98 -17.23
CA THR A 134 -2.06 -8.31 -17.55
C THR A 134 -1.99 -7.43 -18.80
N PHE A 135 -0.93 -7.52 -19.61
CA PHE A 135 -0.76 -6.86 -20.90
C PHE A 135 -0.57 -7.86 -22.04
#